data_AF-A0AA42X1B7-F1
#
_entry.id   AF-A0AA42X1B7-F1
#
_cell.length_a   1.000
_cell.length_b   1.000
_cell.length_c   1.000
_cell.angle_alpha   90.00
_cell.angle_beta   90.00
_cell.angle_gamma   90.00
#
_symmetry.space_group_name_H-M   'P 1'
#
loop_
_entity.id
_entity.type
_entity.pdbx_description
1 polymer ?
#
loop_
_entity_poly.entity_id
_entity_poly.type
_entity_poly.pdbx_seq_one_letter_code
_entity_poly.pdbx_strand_id
1 'polypeptide(L)'
;MPSPLVALVASLMLLLIPAAAMADTRDVQTAWRLLDYMAVDYGGAVANGAVISASEYAEMTEFAAGVSTRLRALPATPERQSLIQSASQLEAVIGRKGSSREVATLAHGLAADLLKAYP
;
A
#
# COMPACT_ATOMS: atom_id res chain seq x y z
N MET A 1 3.46 -17.36 56.35
CA MET A 1 2.36 -16.98 55.43
C MET A 1 2.86 -15.82 54.58
N PRO A 2 2.57 -15.83 53.27
CA PRO A 2 3.44 -16.38 52.23
C PRO A 2 4.47 -15.37 51.68
N SER A 3 5.55 -15.93 51.13
CA SER A 3 6.72 -15.26 50.57
C SER A 3 6.40 -14.28 49.42
N PRO A 4 7.17 -13.19 49.20
CA PRO A 4 6.97 -12.25 48.09
C PRO A 4 7.19 -12.87 46.70
N LEU A 5 7.68 -14.12 46.64
CA LEU A 5 7.73 -14.96 45.44
C LEU A 5 6.37 -15.20 44.79
N VAL A 6 5.25 -14.95 45.49
CA VAL A 6 3.89 -15.04 44.90
C VAL A 6 3.48 -13.76 44.17
N ALA A 7 4.22 -12.64 44.32
CA ALA A 7 3.93 -11.38 43.62
C ALA A 7 4.69 -11.22 42.27
N LEU A 8 5.42 -12.24 41.81
CA LEU A 8 6.11 -12.23 40.51
C LEU A 8 5.55 -13.29 39.55
N VAL A 9 4.23 -13.53 39.59
CA VAL A 9 3.54 -14.38 38.60
C VAL A 9 2.47 -13.58 37.82
N ALA A 10 2.26 -12.29 38.13
CA ALA A 10 1.09 -11.55 37.65
C ALA A 10 1.37 -10.34 36.74
N SER A 11 2.54 -10.23 36.09
CA SER A 11 2.81 -9.12 35.15
C SER A 11 3.48 -9.52 33.83
N LEU A 12 3.28 -10.76 33.40
CA LEU A 12 3.45 -11.09 31.98
C LEU A 12 2.10 -11.51 31.40
N MET A 13 1.14 -10.60 31.46
CA MET A 13 0.11 -10.54 30.41
C MET A 13 0.85 -10.16 29.13
N LEU A 14 1.46 -11.18 28.54
CA LEU A 14 2.04 -11.17 27.22
C LEU A 14 0.95 -10.63 26.31
N LEU A 15 1.14 -9.38 25.88
CA LEU A 15 0.34 -8.76 24.85
C LEU A 15 0.62 -9.59 23.58
N LEU A 16 -0.11 -10.69 23.39
CA LEU A 16 -0.19 -11.40 22.13
C LEU A 16 -1.01 -10.50 21.19
N ILE A 17 -0.43 -9.37 20.79
CA ILE A 17 -0.91 -8.70 19.59
C ILE A 17 -0.60 -9.67 18.46
N PRO A 18 -1.60 -10.12 17.69
CA PRO A 18 -1.36 -11.01 16.57
C PRO A 18 -0.42 -10.31 15.59
N ALA A 19 0.79 -10.86 15.41
CA ALA A 19 1.80 -10.32 14.51
C ALA A 19 1.29 -10.20 13.06
N ALA A 20 0.33 -11.05 12.68
CA ALA A 20 -0.36 -10.98 11.39
C ALA A 20 -1.14 -9.66 11.22
N ALA A 21 -1.94 -9.26 12.21
CA ALA A 21 -2.69 -8.01 12.13
C ALA A 21 -1.77 -6.77 12.05
N MET A 22 -0.60 -6.83 12.69
CA MET A 22 0.40 -5.76 12.58
C MET A 22 1.08 -5.70 11.20
N ALA A 23 1.31 -6.86 10.57
CA ALA A 23 1.87 -6.94 9.23
C ALA A 23 0.87 -6.38 8.19
N ASP A 24 -0.40 -6.72 8.32
CA ASP A 24 -1.48 -6.23 7.45
C ASP A 24 -1.58 -4.70 7.50
N THR A 25 -1.62 -4.11 8.70
CA THR A 25 -1.66 -2.65 8.88
C THR A 25 -0.45 -1.96 8.25
N ARG A 26 0.74 -2.57 8.35
CA ARG A 26 1.97 -2.04 7.73
C ARG A 26 1.90 -2.09 6.20
N ASP A 27 1.32 -3.14 5.65
CA ASP A 27 1.16 -3.28 4.20
C ASP A 27 0.14 -2.29 3.64
N VAL A 28 -0.98 -2.08 4.33
CA VAL A 28 -1.96 -1.03 3.99
C VAL A 28 -1.30 0.35 3.96
N GLN A 29 -0.62 0.74 5.04
CA GLN A 29 0.05 2.04 5.12
C GLN A 29 1.13 2.21 4.05
N THR A 30 1.86 1.14 3.72
CA THR A 30 2.91 1.22 2.72
C THR A 30 2.34 1.32 1.31
N ALA A 31 1.32 0.53 0.97
CA ALA A 31 0.63 0.67 -0.30
C ALA A 31 0.02 2.08 -0.46
N TRP A 32 -0.60 2.62 0.60
CA TRP A 32 -1.13 3.99 0.60
C TRP A 32 -0.05 5.04 0.31
N ARG A 33 1.12 4.97 0.97
CA ARG A 33 2.23 5.91 0.72
C ARG A 33 2.76 5.84 -0.71
N LEU A 34 2.89 4.64 -1.28
CA LEU A 34 3.33 4.48 -2.67
C LEU A 34 2.33 5.08 -3.65
N LEU A 35 1.03 4.93 -3.39
CA LEU A 35 -0.03 5.55 -4.18
C LEU A 35 0.02 7.07 -4.09
N ASP A 36 0.14 7.62 -2.89
CA ASP A 36 0.26 9.07 -2.67
C ASP A 36 1.50 9.64 -3.38
N TYR A 37 2.64 8.95 -3.26
CA TYR A 37 3.87 9.32 -3.95
C TYR A 37 3.69 9.37 -5.48
N MET A 38 3.18 8.29 -6.08
CA MET A 38 2.93 8.25 -7.53
C MET A 38 1.95 9.32 -7.98
N ALA A 39 0.96 9.68 -7.15
CA ALA A 39 -0.02 10.70 -7.48
C ALA A 39 0.60 12.10 -7.62
N VAL A 40 1.64 12.39 -6.84
CA VAL A 40 2.33 13.69 -6.84
C VAL A 40 3.49 13.71 -7.84
N ASP A 41 4.31 12.66 -7.85
CA ASP A 41 5.65 12.72 -8.47
C ASP A 41 5.72 12.10 -9.87
N TYR A 42 4.68 11.40 -10.36
CA TYR A 42 4.72 10.77 -11.69
C TYR A 42 5.02 11.75 -12.83
N GLY A 43 4.64 13.02 -12.68
CA GLY A 43 4.94 14.07 -13.67
C GLY A 43 6.44 14.35 -13.87
N GLY A 44 7.29 13.99 -12.91
CA GLY A 44 8.75 14.02 -13.05
C GLY A 44 9.31 12.89 -13.92
N ALA A 45 8.61 11.75 -13.97
CA ALA A 45 8.99 10.60 -14.78
C ALA A 45 8.53 10.71 -16.25
N VAL A 46 7.30 11.18 -16.45
CA VAL A 46 6.63 11.19 -17.77
C VAL A 46 5.96 12.53 -18.02
N ALA A 47 6.22 13.09 -19.21
CA ALA A 47 5.53 14.27 -19.72
C ALA A 47 5.15 14.08 -21.18
N ASN A 48 3.92 14.49 -21.56
CA ASN A 48 3.40 14.40 -22.92
C ASN A 48 3.51 13.00 -23.55
N GLY A 49 3.32 11.94 -22.77
CA GLY A 49 3.42 10.55 -23.24
C GLY A 49 4.85 10.02 -23.42
N ALA A 50 5.87 10.81 -23.11
CA ALA A 50 7.27 10.43 -23.20
C ALA A 50 7.90 10.31 -21.80
N VAL A 51 8.81 9.34 -21.65
CA VAL A 51 9.65 9.24 -20.46
C VAL A 51 10.68 10.35 -20.50
N ILE A 52 10.61 11.28 -19.54
CA ILE A 52 11.57 12.39 -19.41
C ILE A 52 12.67 12.08 -18.38
N SER A 53 12.45 11.08 -17.53
CA SER A 53 13.41 10.57 -16.55
C SER A 53 13.30 9.06 -16.45
N ALA A 54 14.31 8.35 -16.97
CA ALA A 54 14.27 6.89 -17.09
C ALA A 54 14.30 6.19 -15.72
N SER A 55 15.09 6.71 -14.79
CA SER A 55 15.18 6.18 -13.42
C SER A 55 13.88 6.38 -12.65
N GLU A 56 13.27 7.56 -12.74
CA GLU A 56 12.00 7.82 -12.06
C GLU A 56 10.86 7.01 -12.69
N TYR A 57 10.85 6.81 -14.02
CA TYR A 57 9.85 5.95 -14.65
C TYR A 57 9.98 4.47 -14.22
N ALA A 58 11.21 3.98 -14.08
CA ALA A 58 11.45 2.65 -13.54
C ALA A 58 10.91 2.54 -12.10
N GLU A 59 11.18 3.55 -11.27
CA GLU A 59 10.67 3.62 -9.90
C GLU A 59 9.12 3.66 -9.86
N MET A 60 8.47 4.46 -10.70
CA MET A 60 6.99 4.49 -10.79
C MET A 60 6.43 3.10 -11.14
N THR A 61 7.11 2.36 -12.01
CA THR A 61 6.72 1.01 -12.39
C THR A 61 6.92 0.02 -11.24
N GLU A 62 8.03 0.12 -10.51
CA GLU A 62 8.31 -0.70 -9.32
C GLU A 62 7.32 -0.41 -8.19
N PHE A 63 6.97 0.85 -7.96
CA PHE A 63 5.99 1.24 -6.95
C PHE A 63 4.60 0.72 -7.28
N ALA A 64 4.16 0.80 -8.54
CA ALA A 64 2.89 0.23 -8.97
C ALA A 64 2.84 -1.30 -8.74
N ALA A 65 3.89 -2.02 -9.14
CA ALA A 65 4.01 -3.45 -8.89
C ALA A 65 4.07 -3.80 -7.38
N GLY A 66 4.72 -2.94 -6.59
CA GLY A 66 4.79 -3.02 -5.14
C GLY A 66 3.43 -2.89 -4.48
N VAL A 67 2.58 -1.96 -4.95
CA VAL A 67 1.18 -1.83 -4.51
C VAL A 67 0.41 -3.12 -4.80
N SER A 68 0.44 -3.61 -6.04
CA SER A 68 -0.26 -4.85 -6.43
C SER A 68 0.16 -6.05 -5.60
N THR A 69 1.45 -6.15 -5.25
CA THR A 69 1.98 -7.22 -4.41
C THR A 69 1.42 -7.16 -2.99
N ARG A 70 1.38 -5.97 -2.39
CA ARG A 70 0.81 -5.78 -1.04
C ARG A 70 -0.68 -6.05 -1.01
N LEU A 71 -1.44 -5.52 -1.98
CA LEU A 71 -2.89 -5.75 -2.06
C LEU A 71 -3.25 -7.24 -2.18
N ARG A 72 -2.42 -8.03 -2.88
CA ARG A 72 -2.61 -9.49 -2.96
C ARG A 72 -2.32 -10.22 -1.66
N ALA A 73 -1.43 -9.67 -0.81
CA ALA A 73 -1.06 -10.24 0.48
C ALA A 73 -2.03 -9.89 1.61
N LEU A 74 -2.86 -8.84 1.44
CA LEU A 74 -3.83 -8.43 2.44
C LEU A 74 -4.86 -9.53 2.75
N PRO A 75 -5.43 -9.52 3.98
CA PRO A 75 -6.51 -10.43 4.36
C PRO A 75 -7.67 -10.38 3.37
N ALA A 76 -8.34 -11.51 3.18
CA ALA A 76 -9.45 -11.58 2.25
C ALA A 76 -10.65 -10.76 2.75
N THR A 77 -11.04 -9.76 1.97
CA THR A 77 -12.29 -9.02 2.07
C THR A 77 -13.03 -9.08 0.72
N PRO A 78 -14.35 -8.84 0.69
CA PRO A 78 -15.08 -8.70 -0.57
C PRO A 78 -14.48 -7.66 -1.53
N GLU A 79 -13.90 -6.59 -0.99
CA GLU A 79 -13.33 -5.45 -1.73
C GLU A 79 -11.91 -5.72 -2.26
N ARG A 80 -11.20 -6.74 -1.75
CA ARG A 80 -9.80 -6.99 -2.15
C ARG A 80 -9.63 -7.15 -3.67
N GLN A 81 -10.59 -7.82 -4.31
CA GLN A 81 -10.53 -8.06 -5.75
C GLN A 81 -10.71 -6.77 -6.56
N SER A 82 -11.55 -5.83 -6.13
CA SER A 82 -11.68 -4.54 -6.80
C SER A 82 -10.42 -3.68 -6.64
N LEU A 83 -9.77 -3.73 -5.47
CA LEU A 83 -8.50 -3.04 -5.25
C LEU A 83 -7.39 -3.57 -6.19
N ILE A 84 -7.29 -4.88 -6.35
CA ILE A 84 -6.32 -5.51 -7.28
C ILE A 84 -6.61 -5.08 -8.73
N GLN A 85 -7.88 -5.00 -9.12
CA GLN A 85 -8.25 -4.52 -10.46
C GLN A 85 -7.88 -3.06 -10.68
N SER A 86 -8.13 -2.19 -9.70
CA SER A 86 -7.73 -0.78 -9.77
C SER A 86 -6.21 -0.61 -9.83
N ALA A 87 -5.45 -1.44 -9.10
CA ALA A 87 -3.98 -1.44 -9.19
C ALA A 87 -3.49 -1.88 -10.57
N SER A 88 -4.11 -2.90 -11.17
CA SER A 88 -3.81 -3.31 -12.55
C SER A 88 -4.14 -2.21 -13.57
N GLN A 89 -5.23 -1.45 -13.37
CA GLN A 89 -5.53 -0.29 -14.21
C GLN A 89 -4.45 0.80 -14.09
N LEU A 90 -3.99 1.08 -12.87
CA LEU A 90 -2.90 2.02 -12.63
C LEU A 90 -1.60 1.59 -13.33
N GLU A 91 -1.21 0.32 -13.20
CA GLU A 91 -0.06 -0.26 -13.91
C GLU A 91 -0.20 -0.11 -15.43
N ALA A 92 -1.41 -0.35 -15.97
CA ALA A 92 -1.67 -0.19 -17.40
C ALA A 92 -1.58 1.27 -17.87
N VAL A 93 -1.98 2.24 -17.04
CA VAL A 93 -1.81 3.68 -17.33
C VAL A 93 -0.34 4.06 -17.35
N ILE A 94 0.42 3.63 -16.34
CA ILE A 94 1.85 3.87 -16.24
C ILE A 94 2.57 3.24 -17.45
N GLY A 95 2.27 1.98 -17.78
CA GLY A 95 2.88 1.24 -18.87
C GLY A 95 2.69 1.88 -20.24
N ARG A 96 1.51 2.45 -20.50
CA ARG A 96 1.24 3.23 -21.73
C ARG A 96 1.68 4.68 -21.66
N LYS A 97 2.31 5.11 -20.55
CA LYS A 97 2.81 6.47 -20.32
C LYS A 97 1.68 7.50 -20.34
N GLY A 98 0.58 7.18 -19.65
CA GLY A 98 -0.57 8.06 -19.52
C GLY A 98 -0.22 9.40 -18.86
N SER A 99 -1.17 10.33 -18.85
CA SER A 99 -0.93 11.64 -18.24
C SER A 99 -0.76 11.57 -16.72
N SER A 100 0.00 12.50 -16.15
CA SER A 100 0.12 12.63 -14.68
C SER A 100 -1.23 12.80 -14.00
N ARG A 101 -2.19 13.48 -14.65
CA ARG A 101 -3.56 13.62 -14.16
C ARG A 101 -4.31 12.27 -14.08
N GLU A 102 -4.18 11.41 -15.10
CA GLU A 102 -4.79 10.08 -15.07
C GLU A 102 -4.19 9.23 -13.95
N VAL A 103 -2.87 9.23 -13.81
CA VAL A 103 -2.16 8.50 -12.76
C VAL A 103 -2.58 8.99 -11.37
N ALA A 104 -2.60 10.31 -11.14
CA ALA A 104 -3.04 10.88 -9.86
C ALA A 104 -4.49 10.53 -9.53
N THR A 105 -5.39 10.58 -10.51
CA THR A 105 -6.81 10.25 -10.31
C THR A 105 -6.97 8.80 -9.86
N LEU A 106 -6.30 7.85 -10.53
CA LEU A 106 -6.37 6.44 -10.20
C LEU A 106 -5.68 6.12 -8.88
N ALA A 107 -4.52 6.71 -8.63
CA ALA A 107 -3.76 6.49 -7.41
C ALA A 107 -4.52 7.01 -6.16
N HIS A 108 -5.09 8.21 -6.22
CA HIS A 108 -5.91 8.73 -5.11
C HIS A 108 -7.20 7.93 -4.91
N GLY A 109 -7.88 7.52 -5.99
CA GLY A 109 -9.07 6.68 -5.90
C GLY A 109 -8.76 5.34 -5.23
N LEU A 110 -7.71 4.67 -5.69
CA LEU A 110 -7.24 3.41 -5.10
C LEU A 110 -6.82 3.59 -3.64
N ALA A 111 -6.14 4.69 -3.29
CA ALA A 111 -5.74 4.97 -1.92
C ALA A 111 -6.95 5.16 -0.98
N ALA A 112 -8.00 5.84 -1.45
CA ALA A 112 -9.24 6.02 -0.70
C ALA A 112 -9.98 4.69 -0.50
N ASP A 113 -10.11 3.89 -1.56
CA ASP A 113 -10.75 2.58 -1.49
C ASP A 113 -10.00 1.60 -0.58
N LEU A 114 -8.65 1.66 -0.59
CA LEU A 114 -7.80 0.86 0.27
C LEU A 114 -8.10 1.13 1.76
N LEU A 115 -8.14 2.40 2.18
CA LEU A 115 -8.43 2.77 3.57
C LEU A 115 -9.86 2.43 3.98
N LYS A 116 -10.81 2.45 3.03
CA LYS A 116 -12.20 2.04 3.30
C LYS A 116 -12.33 0.53 3.50
N ALA A 117 -11.60 -0.26 2.73
CA ALA A 117 -11.62 -1.72 2.79
C ALA A 117 -10.83 -2.29 3.98
N TYR A 118 -9.83 -1.55 4.46
CA TYR A 118 -8.95 -1.95 5.56
C TYR A 118 -8.72 -0.77 6.54
N PRO A 119 -9.69 -0.49 7.42
CA PRO A 119 -9.64 0.62 8.37
C PRO A 119 -8.71 0.39 9.56
#